data_AF-A0A377WF95-F1
#
_entry.id   AF-A0A377WF95-F1
#
_cell.length_a   1.000
_cell.length_b   1.000
_cell.length_c   1.000
_cell.angle_alpha   90.00
_cell.angle_beta   90.00
_cell.angle_gamma   90.00
#
_symmetry.space_group_name_H-M   'P 1'
#
loop_
_entity.id
_entity.type
_entity.pdbx_description
1 polymer ?
#
loop_
_entity_poly.entity_id
_entity_poly.type
_entity_poly.pdbx_seq_one_letter_code
_entity_poly.pdbx_strand_id
1 'polypeptide(L)'
;MIIISHDRHFLNMVCTHMADLDYGELRVYPGNYDEYMTAATQARERLLADNAKKKAQIADLQSFVSRFSANASKSRQATSRARQIDKIKLEEVKASSRQNPFIRFEQDKKLFRNALEVEALTKGFDEGPLFKNVNLLLEVGEKIAILGANGVGKSTMLKNPGRRTAAGQRQREMV
;
A
#
# COMPACT_ATOMS: atom_id res chain seq x y z
N MET A 1 -7.90 -21.88 -15.03
CA MET A 1 -6.52 -21.47 -14.66
C MET A 1 -6.63 -20.52 -13.47
N ILE A 2 -5.83 -20.71 -12.42
CA ILE A 2 -5.80 -19.80 -11.26
C ILE A 2 -4.37 -19.29 -11.16
N ILE A 3 -4.22 -17.97 -11.04
CA ILE A 3 -2.94 -17.27 -10.93
C ILE A 3 -2.93 -16.50 -9.62
N ILE A 4 -1.83 -16.60 -8.88
CA ILE A 4 -1.56 -15.79 -7.70
C ILE A 4 -0.37 -14.90 -8.04
N SER A 5 -0.57 -13.58 -8.05
CA SER A 5 0.48 -12.60 -8.32
C SER A 5 0.25 -11.32 -7.53
N HIS A 6 1.33 -10.63 -7.22
CA HIS A 6 1.31 -9.27 -6.67
C HIS A 6 1.60 -8.20 -7.74
N ASP A 7 1.91 -8.61 -8.97
CA ASP A 7 2.15 -7.71 -10.10
C ASP A 7 0.83 -7.31 -10.77
N ARG A 8 0.45 -6.04 -10.59
CA ARG A 8 -0.78 -5.46 -11.15
C ARG A 8 -0.78 -5.46 -12.67
N HIS A 9 0.36 -5.23 -13.31
CA HIS A 9 0.44 -5.17 -14.77
C HIS A 9 0.17 -6.55 -15.37
N PHE A 10 0.80 -7.58 -14.80
CA PHE A 10 0.57 -8.97 -15.19
C PHE A 10 -0.88 -9.40 -14.98
N LEU A 11 -1.45 -9.09 -13.81
CA LEU A 11 -2.86 -9.38 -13.52
C LEU A 11 -3.81 -8.68 -14.49
N ASN A 12 -3.51 -7.43 -14.85
CA ASN A 12 -4.32 -6.67 -15.80
C ASN A 12 -4.30 -7.23 -17.22
N MET A 13 -3.19 -7.83 -17.64
CA MET A 13 -3.04 -8.37 -19.00
C MET A 13 -3.67 -9.76 -19.17
N VAL A 14 -3.66 -10.60 -18.14
CA VAL A 14 -3.96 -12.04 -18.27
C VAL A 14 -5.30 -12.42 -17.68
N CYS A 15 -5.75 -11.74 -16.62
CA CYS A 15 -6.90 -12.19 -15.85
C CYS A 15 -8.20 -11.58 -16.38
N THR A 16 -9.25 -12.41 -16.42
CA THR A 16 -10.62 -12.01 -16.78
C THR A 16 -11.54 -11.88 -15.56
N HIS A 17 -11.12 -12.41 -14.42
CA HIS A 17 -11.82 -12.36 -13.14
C HIS A 17 -10.81 -12.20 -12.01
N MET A 18 -11.17 -11.41 -11.00
CA MET A 18 -10.38 -11.19 -9.80
C MET A 18 -11.06 -11.84 -8.60
N ALA A 19 -10.34 -12.71 -7.90
CA ALA A 19 -10.80 -13.30 -6.66
C ALA A 19 -10.15 -12.56 -5.49
N ASP A 20 -10.94 -11.73 -4.81
CA ASP A 20 -10.53 -11.01 -3.60
C ASP A 20 -10.73 -11.89 -2.38
N LEU A 21 -9.66 -12.08 -1.60
CA LEU A 21 -9.71 -12.79 -0.34
C LEU A 21 -9.51 -11.76 0.78
N ASP A 22 -10.61 -11.40 1.46
CA ASP A 22 -10.59 -10.56 2.66
C ASP A 22 -11.64 -11.08 3.65
N TYR A 23 -11.44 -10.84 4.95
CA TYR A 23 -12.40 -11.24 6.00
C TYR A 23 -12.68 -12.75 6.12
N GLY A 24 -11.80 -13.60 5.59
CA GLY A 24 -12.04 -15.05 5.48
C GLY A 24 -13.11 -15.42 4.44
N GLU A 25 -13.53 -14.47 3.60
CA GLU A 25 -14.47 -14.66 2.50
C GLU A 25 -13.75 -14.45 1.16
N LEU A 26 -14.09 -15.27 0.17
CA LEU A 26 -13.62 -15.10 -1.20
C LEU A 26 -14.73 -14.44 -2.03
N ARG A 27 -14.45 -13.29 -2.63
CA ARG A 27 -15.38 -12.55 -3.49
C ARG A 27 -14.81 -12.46 -4.90
N VAL A 28 -15.57 -12.91 -5.88
CA VAL A 28 -15.14 -12.89 -7.29
C VAL A 28 -15.76 -11.69 -7.98
N TYR A 29 -14.91 -10.90 -8.63
CA TYR A 29 -15.29 -9.75 -9.44
C TYR A 29 -14.97 -10.05 -10.90
N PRO A 30 -15.91 -9.81 -11.84
CA PRO A 30 -15.59 -9.87 -13.26
C PRO A 30 -14.67 -8.70 -13.62
N GLY A 31 -13.73 -8.96 -14.53
CA GLY A 31 -12.79 -7.95 -14.99
C GLY A 31 -11.36 -8.13 -14.48
N ASN A 32 -10.53 -7.17 -14.85
CA ASN A 32 -9.12 -7.14 -14.50
C ASN A 32 -8.88 -6.49 -13.11
N TYR A 33 -7.62 -6.26 -12.73
CA TYR A 33 -7.27 -5.76 -11.40
C TYR A 33 -7.77 -4.32 -11.17
N ASP A 34 -7.68 -3.46 -12.18
CA ASP A 34 -8.09 -2.06 -12.07
C ASP A 34 -9.62 -1.92 -11.97
N GLU A 35 -10.35 -2.70 -12.75
CA GLU A 35 -11.82 -2.79 -12.71
C GLU A 35 -12.29 -3.30 -11.35
N TYR A 36 -11.67 -4.37 -10.85
CA TYR A 36 -11.89 -4.89 -9.51
C TYR A 36 -11.66 -3.82 -8.45
N MET A 37 -10.52 -3.12 -8.48
CA MET A 37 -10.16 -2.11 -7.48
C MET A 37 -11.16 -0.95 -7.48
N THR A 38 -11.64 -0.55 -8.65
CA THR A 38 -12.67 0.48 -8.82
C THR A 38 -14.00 0.02 -8.24
N ALA A 39 -14.45 -1.19 -8.60
CA ALA A 39 -15.71 -1.76 -8.12
C ALA A 39 -15.70 -1.97 -6.59
N ALA A 40 -14.59 -2.46 -6.04
CA ALA A 40 -14.42 -2.68 -4.60
C ALA A 40 -14.44 -1.35 -3.83
N THR A 41 -13.75 -0.32 -4.33
CA THR A 41 -13.76 1.02 -3.74
C THR A 41 -15.16 1.62 -3.74
N GLN A 42 -15.86 1.59 -4.88
CA GLN A 42 -17.23 2.10 -5.00
C GLN A 42 -18.22 1.36 -4.09
N ALA A 43 -18.12 0.03 -4.00
CA ALA A 43 -18.96 -0.76 -3.12
C ALA A 43 -18.75 -0.39 -1.64
N ARG A 44 -17.48 -0.18 -1.25
CA ARG A 44 -17.12 0.26 0.10
C ARG A 44 -17.64 1.66 0.41
N GLU A 45 -17.48 2.60 -0.51
CA GLU A 45 -17.98 3.97 -0.35
C GLU A 45 -19.50 4.03 -0.23
N ARG A 46 -20.23 3.27 -1.06
CA ARG A 46 -21.69 3.18 -0.98
C ARG A 46 -22.14 2.65 0.38
N LEU A 47 -21.52 1.56 0.86
CA LEU A 47 -21.83 0.98 2.16
C LEU A 47 -21.57 1.96 3.30
N LEU A 48 -20.44 2.70 3.26
CA LEU A 48 -20.14 3.74 4.24
C LEU A 48 -21.15 4.89 4.20
N ALA A 49 -21.53 5.36 3.01
CA ALA A 49 -22.51 6.43 2.83
C ALA A 49 -23.90 6.02 3.32
N ASP A 50 -24.35 4.80 3.03
CA ASP A 50 -25.64 4.30 3.47
C ASP A 50 -25.67 4.10 5.00
N ASN A 51 -24.58 3.60 5.59
CA ASN A 51 -24.44 3.54 7.03
C ASN A 51 -24.41 4.93 7.68
N ALA A 52 -23.77 5.93 7.07
CA ALA A 52 -23.79 7.29 7.57
C ALA A 52 -25.22 7.88 7.56
N LYS A 53 -25.98 7.67 6.47
CA LYS A 53 -27.39 8.08 6.38
C LYS A 53 -28.25 7.40 7.44
N LYS A 54 -28.11 6.07 7.60
CA LYS A 54 -28.84 5.32 8.63
C LYS A 54 -28.50 5.80 10.04
N LYS A 55 -27.21 6.09 10.33
CA LYS A 55 -26.78 6.65 11.62
C LYS A 55 -27.39 8.03 11.88
N ALA A 56 -27.43 8.92 10.88
CA ALA A 56 -28.06 10.23 11.00
C ALA A 56 -29.58 10.10 11.29
N GLN A 57 -30.27 9.21 10.56
CA GLN A 57 -31.70 8.94 10.81
C GLN A 57 -31.95 8.39 12.22
N ILE A 58 -31.10 7.48 12.70
CA ILE A 58 -31.18 6.95 14.07
C ILE A 58 -31.00 8.09 15.08
N ALA A 59 -30.00 8.96 14.90
CA ALA A 59 -29.74 10.08 15.80
C ALA A 59 -30.93 11.06 15.85
N ASP A 60 -31.53 11.38 14.70
CA ASP A 60 -32.71 12.25 14.62
C ASP A 60 -33.91 11.64 15.33
N LEU A 61 -34.20 10.36 15.07
CA LEU A 61 -35.30 9.64 15.73
C LEU A 61 -35.06 9.53 17.24
N GLN A 62 -33.84 9.25 17.68
CA GLN A 62 -33.46 9.20 19.10
C GLN A 62 -33.65 10.55 19.78
N SER A 63 -33.25 11.65 19.13
CA SER A 63 -33.43 13.01 19.66
C SER A 63 -34.91 13.38 19.82
N PHE A 64 -35.77 12.89 18.94
CA PHE A 64 -37.21 13.11 19.04
C PHE A 64 -37.82 12.28 20.17
N VAL A 65 -37.42 11.01 20.29
CA VAL A 65 -37.89 10.13 21.37
C VAL A 65 -37.47 10.70 22.72
N SER A 66 -36.23 11.17 22.89
CA SER A 66 -35.76 11.73 24.16
C SER A 66 -36.47 13.03 24.55
N ARG A 67 -36.81 13.88 23.57
CA ARG A 67 -37.52 15.15 23.81
C ARG A 67 -39.01 15.00 24.08
N PHE A 68 -39.66 13.98 23.52
CA PHE A 68 -41.12 13.85 23.55
C PHE A 68 -41.64 12.59 24.27
N SER A 69 -40.76 11.79 24.88
CA SER A 69 -41.13 10.59 25.65
C SER A 69 -42.01 10.90 26.87
N ALA A 70 -41.77 12.03 27.55
CA ALA A 70 -42.48 12.45 28.75
C ALA A 70 -43.76 13.26 28.48
N ASN A 71 -44.03 13.63 27.22
CA ASN A 71 -45.16 14.50 26.89
C ASN A 71 -46.38 13.67 26.45
N ALA A 72 -47.44 13.67 27.26
CA ALA A 72 -48.62 12.80 27.09
C ALA A 72 -49.27 12.91 25.69
N SER A 73 -49.24 14.09 25.08
CA SER A 73 -49.79 14.33 23.74
C SER A 73 -49.01 13.68 22.59
N LYS A 74 -47.70 13.46 22.76
CA LYS A 74 -46.79 12.92 21.72
C LYS A 74 -46.21 11.54 22.04
N SER A 75 -46.59 10.97 23.19
CA SER A 75 -46.12 9.65 23.66
C SER A 75 -46.32 8.53 22.62
N ARG A 76 -47.50 8.45 21.98
CA ARG A 76 -47.76 7.45 20.91
C ARG A 76 -46.80 7.58 19.72
N GLN A 77 -46.44 8.80 19.31
CA GLN A 77 -45.49 9.04 18.23
C GLN A 77 -44.06 8.69 18.64
N ALA A 78 -43.67 8.99 19.88
CA ALA A 78 -42.37 8.61 20.42
C ALA A 78 -42.21 7.08 20.47
N THR A 79 -43.22 6.34 20.94
CA THR A 79 -43.19 4.86 20.94
C THR A 79 -43.12 4.28 19.53
N SER A 80 -43.84 4.85 18.56
CA SER A 80 -43.78 4.41 17.16
C SER A 80 -42.40 4.59 16.55
N ARG A 81 -41.75 5.75 16.78
CA ARG A 81 -40.40 6.04 16.28
C ARG A 81 -39.32 5.22 16.99
N ALA A 82 -39.50 4.91 18.28
CA ALA A 82 -38.63 3.96 19.00
C ALA A 82 -38.63 2.59 18.30
N ARG A 83 -39.81 2.07 17.95
CA ARG A 83 -39.93 0.82 17.19
C ARG A 83 -39.37 0.91 15.76
N GLN A 84 -39.28 2.10 15.17
CA GLN A 84 -38.63 2.30 13.87
C GLN A 84 -37.11 2.21 13.99
N ILE A 85 -36.53 2.75 15.06
CA ILE A 85 -35.08 2.65 15.33
C ILE A 85 -34.66 1.18 15.40
N ASP A 86 -35.42 0.34 16.12
CA ASP A 86 -35.12 -1.10 16.27
C ASP A 86 -35.14 -1.88 14.93
N LYS A 87 -35.83 -1.35 13.92
CA LYS A 87 -35.90 -1.95 12.58
C LYS A 87 -34.74 -1.52 11.68
N ILE A 88 -34.05 -0.43 11.99
CA ILE A 88 -32.93 0.05 11.18
C ILE A 88 -31.70 -0.81 11.51
N LYS A 89 -31.34 -1.70 10.58
CA LYS A 89 -30.11 -2.49 10.66
C LYS A 89 -28.95 -1.73 10.00
N LEU A 90 -27.94 -1.43 10.80
CA LEU A 90 -26.64 -0.99 10.31
C LEU A 90 -25.87 -2.21 9.82
N GLU A 91 -25.32 -2.13 8.62
CA GLU A 91 -24.45 -3.20 8.12
C GLU A 91 -23.06 -3.01 8.73
N GLU A 92 -22.50 -4.07 9.29
CA GLU A 92 -21.21 -3.99 9.95
C GLU A 92 -20.09 -3.86 8.93
N VAL A 93 -19.37 -2.74 8.96
CA VAL A 93 -18.15 -2.55 8.15
C VAL A 93 -17.06 -3.36 8.84
N LYS A 94 -16.83 -4.60 8.40
CA LYS A 94 -15.70 -5.39 8.91
C LYS A 94 -14.38 -4.61 8.66
N ALA A 95 -13.50 -4.54 9.65
CA ALA A 95 -12.18 -3.91 9.50
C ALA A 95 -11.27 -4.80 8.63
N SER A 96 -10.80 -4.28 7.49
CA SER A 96 -10.04 -5.08 6.50
C SER A 96 -8.82 -5.73 7.14
N SER A 97 -8.54 -6.97 6.74
CA SER A 97 -7.33 -7.68 7.17
C SER A 97 -6.04 -7.13 6.52
N ARG A 98 -6.20 -6.26 5.52
CA ARG A 98 -5.09 -5.69 4.76
C ARG A 98 -4.25 -4.75 5.63
N GLN A 99 -3.01 -5.15 5.86
CA GLN A 99 -1.98 -4.31 6.48
C GLN A 99 -1.31 -3.46 5.39
N ASN A 100 -1.28 -2.15 5.58
CA ASN A 100 -0.50 -1.25 4.71
C ASN A 100 0.81 -0.88 5.43
N PRO A 101 1.93 -1.55 5.14
CA PRO A 101 3.18 -1.31 5.85
C PRO A 101 3.71 0.10 5.53
N PHE A 102 3.93 0.91 6.56
CA PHE A 102 4.65 2.17 6.43
C PHE A 102 6.13 1.93 6.74
N ILE A 103 6.95 1.87 5.69
CA ILE A 103 8.40 1.69 5.83
C ILE A 103 9.05 3.07 5.79
N ARG A 104 9.57 3.51 6.94
CA ARG A 104 10.39 4.71 7.03
C ARG A 104 11.85 4.31 7.15
N PHE A 105 12.69 4.86 6.28
CA PHE A 105 14.14 4.75 6.43
C PHE A 105 14.63 5.95 7.23
N GLU A 106 15.16 5.70 8.42
CA GLU A 106 15.87 6.71 9.21
C GLU A 106 17.34 6.69 8.82
N GLN A 107 17.91 7.88 8.55
CA GLN A 107 19.29 8.03 8.14
C GLN A 107 20.09 8.68 9.26
N ASP A 108 20.82 7.86 10.02
CA ASP A 108 21.58 8.34 11.19
C ASP A 108 22.88 9.05 10.81
N LYS A 109 23.44 8.75 9.63
CA LYS A 109 24.73 9.28 9.18
C LYS A 109 24.54 10.47 8.25
N LYS A 110 25.17 11.60 8.59
CA LYS A 110 25.31 12.73 7.69
C LYS A 110 26.15 12.31 6.48
N LEU A 111 25.56 12.34 5.30
CA LEU A 111 26.27 12.18 4.04
C LEU A 111 26.79 13.55 3.56
N PHE A 112 27.96 13.55 2.93
CA PHE A 112 28.51 14.71 2.21
C PHE A 112 28.05 14.68 0.76
N ARG A 113 28.29 15.76 -0.02
CA ARG A 113 27.83 15.93 -1.41
C ARG A 113 27.88 14.65 -2.26
N ASN A 114 29.00 13.92 -2.24
CA ASN A 114 29.15 12.66 -2.97
C ASN A 114 28.79 11.50 -2.03
N ALA A 115 27.80 10.69 -2.42
CA ALA A 115 27.32 9.53 -1.67
C ALA A 115 28.07 8.25 -2.04
N LEU A 116 28.43 8.07 -3.31
CA LEU A 116 29.18 6.92 -3.81
C LEU A 116 30.06 7.34 -4.99
N GLU A 117 31.31 6.90 -4.96
CA GLU A 117 32.26 7.07 -6.07
C GLU A 117 32.81 5.70 -6.46
N VAL A 118 32.64 5.37 -7.74
CA VAL A 118 33.11 4.13 -8.35
C VAL A 118 34.06 4.52 -9.45
N GLU A 119 35.31 4.08 -9.34
CA GLU A 119 36.35 4.34 -10.34
C GLU A 119 36.90 3.00 -10.85
N ALA A 120 37.01 2.89 -12.17
CA ALA A 120 37.61 1.78 -12.90
C ALA A 120 37.15 0.38 -12.45
N LEU A 121 35.89 0.25 -11.99
CA LEU A 121 35.41 -1.01 -11.43
C LEU A 121 35.32 -2.08 -12.51
N THR A 122 36.06 -3.16 -12.30
CA THR A 122 36.08 -4.35 -13.16
C THR A 122 35.83 -5.57 -12.30
N LYS A 123 34.79 -6.35 -12.63
CA LYS A 123 34.48 -7.58 -11.91
C LYS A 123 33.97 -8.63 -12.89
N GLY A 124 34.38 -9.87 -12.64
CA GLY A 124 33.98 -11.04 -13.39
C GLY A 124 33.96 -12.28 -12.51
N PHE A 125 33.56 -13.37 -13.13
CA PHE A 125 33.71 -14.72 -12.62
C PHE A 125 34.58 -15.53 -13.60
N ASP A 126 34.68 -16.84 -13.40
CA ASP A 126 35.56 -17.72 -14.18
C ASP A 126 35.26 -17.69 -15.69
N GLU A 127 34.01 -17.43 -16.07
CA GLU A 127 33.56 -17.28 -17.48
C GLU A 127 33.92 -15.93 -18.10
N GLY A 128 34.49 -15.02 -17.32
CA GLY A 128 34.96 -13.72 -17.77
C GLY A 128 34.34 -12.51 -17.03
N PRO A 129 34.71 -11.30 -17.47
CA PRO A 129 34.29 -10.05 -16.85
C PRO A 129 32.83 -9.72 -17.15
N LEU A 130 32.03 -9.52 -16.10
CA LEU A 130 30.64 -9.06 -16.20
C LEU A 130 30.58 -7.58 -16.59
N PHE A 131 31.53 -6.80 -16.11
CA PHE A 131 31.70 -5.40 -16.47
C PHE A 131 33.18 -5.02 -16.34
N LYS A 132 33.60 -4.03 -17.15
CA LYS A 132 34.97 -3.51 -17.20
C LYS A 132 34.94 -1.99 -17.12
N ASN A 133 35.85 -1.43 -16.33
CA ASN A 133 36.11 0.01 -16.25
C ASN A 133 34.85 0.86 -16.04
N VAL A 134 33.98 0.44 -15.11
CA VAL A 134 32.78 1.20 -14.77
C VAL A 134 33.16 2.38 -13.88
N ASN A 135 32.80 3.58 -14.32
CA ASN A 135 32.94 4.82 -13.57
C ASN A 135 31.55 5.39 -13.25
N LEU A 136 31.26 5.63 -11.97
CA LEU A 136 29.96 6.14 -11.50
C LEU A 136 30.17 7.08 -10.32
N LEU A 137 29.57 8.26 -10.39
CA LEU A 137 29.47 9.21 -9.29
C LEU A 137 28.00 9.39 -8.93
N LEU A 138 27.65 9.21 -7.66
CA LEU A 138 26.31 9.41 -7.12
C LEU A 138 26.36 10.52 -6.07
N GLU A 139 25.56 11.57 -6.24
CA GLU A 139 25.38 12.63 -5.25
C GLU A 139 24.28 12.29 -4.23
N VAL A 140 24.29 12.96 -3.09
CA VAL A 140 23.27 12.75 -2.04
C VAL A 140 21.89 13.18 -2.52
N GLY A 141 20.91 12.30 -2.32
CA GLY A 141 19.51 12.52 -2.70
C GLY A 141 19.17 11.97 -4.08
N GLU A 142 20.17 11.58 -4.87
CA GLU A 142 19.94 10.93 -6.15
C GLU A 142 19.41 9.51 -5.99
N LYS A 143 18.55 9.10 -6.94
CA LYS A 143 17.99 7.75 -7.02
C LYS A 143 18.46 7.11 -8.32
N ILE A 144 19.13 5.97 -8.22
CA ILE A 144 19.58 5.18 -9.37
C ILE A 144 18.81 3.86 -9.43
N ALA A 145 18.34 3.51 -10.63
CA ALA A 145 17.81 2.19 -10.94
C ALA A 145 18.83 1.42 -11.80
N ILE A 146 19.15 0.20 -11.40
CA ILE A 146 20.02 -0.70 -12.17
C ILE A 146 19.15 -1.70 -12.92
N LEU A 147 19.13 -1.61 -14.25
CA LEU A 147 18.29 -2.41 -15.13
C LEU A 147 19.14 -3.36 -15.99
N GLY A 148 18.54 -4.46 -16.44
CA GLY A 148 19.19 -5.43 -17.33
C GLY A 148 18.67 -6.85 -17.13
N ALA A 149 19.00 -7.75 -18.07
CA ALA A 149 18.61 -9.16 -18.02
C ALA A 149 19.20 -9.90 -16.79
N ASN A 150 18.62 -11.05 -16.45
CA ASN A 150 19.19 -11.91 -15.40
C ASN A 150 20.57 -12.43 -15.86
N GLY A 151 21.53 -12.48 -14.93
CA GLY A 151 22.91 -12.89 -15.23
C GLY A 151 23.87 -11.76 -15.63
N VAL A 152 23.39 -10.56 -16.02
CA VAL A 152 24.27 -9.46 -16.48
C VAL A 152 25.12 -8.80 -15.37
N GLY A 153 24.98 -9.23 -14.11
CA GLY A 153 25.80 -8.74 -13.01
C GLY A 153 25.20 -7.65 -12.11
N LYS A 154 23.88 -7.39 -12.17
CA LYS A 154 23.20 -6.39 -11.31
C LYS A 154 23.48 -6.58 -9.82
N SER A 155 23.30 -7.79 -9.31
CA SER A 155 23.58 -8.13 -7.90
C SER A 155 25.07 -8.02 -7.58
N THR A 156 25.94 -8.34 -8.54
CA THR A 156 27.39 -8.23 -8.39
C THR A 156 27.83 -6.76 -8.28
N MET A 157 27.19 -5.86 -9.02
CA MET A 157 27.40 -4.41 -8.93
C MET A 157 26.96 -3.85 -7.56
N LEU A 158 25.81 -4.29 -7.04
CA LEU A 158 25.31 -3.85 -5.72
C LEU A 158 26.15 -4.39 -4.54
N LYS A 159 26.77 -5.57 -4.69
CA LYS A 159 27.63 -6.17 -3.66
C LYS A 159 29.04 -5.59 -3.62
N ASN A 160 29.51 -5.04 -4.74
CA ASN A 160 30.81 -4.38 -4.84
C ASN A 160 30.61 -2.90 -5.19
N PRO A 161 29.85 -2.14 -4.38
CA PRO A 161 29.82 -0.69 -4.56
C PRO A 161 31.25 -0.20 -4.31
N GLY A 162 31.73 0.73 -5.13
CA GLY A 162 33.06 1.32 -4.97
C GLY A 162 33.25 2.03 -3.63
N ARG A 163 34.11 3.04 -3.60
CA ARG A 163 34.44 3.73 -2.36
C ARG A 163 33.22 4.49 -1.83
N ARG A 164 32.77 4.13 -0.62
CA ARG A 164 31.75 4.90 0.10
C ARG A 164 32.42 6.07 0.83
N THR A 165 32.00 7.28 0.52
CA THR A 165 32.43 8.50 1.23
C THR A 165 31.67 8.62 2.55
N ALA A 166 32.10 7.87 3.56
CA ALA A 166 31.64 8.06 4.94
C ALA A 166 32.39 9.23 5.60
N ALA A 167 31.70 9.99 6.43
CA ALA A 167 32.30 11.04 7.23
C ALA A 167 33.46 10.51 8.09
N GLY A 168 34.68 10.98 7.81
CA GLY A 168 35.77 10.95 8.77
C GLY A 168 36.81 9.82 8.70
N GLN A 169 36.84 8.96 7.66
CA GLN A 169 37.97 8.04 7.46
C GLN A 169 38.61 8.25 6.09
N ARG A 170 39.49 9.26 6.02
CA ARG A 170 40.71 9.17 5.20
C ARG A 170 41.60 8.10 5.82
N GLN A 171 41.27 6.82 5.67
CA GLN A 171 42.28 5.78 5.79
C GLN A 171 42.94 5.62 4.42
N ARG A 172 44.21 5.98 4.44
CA ARG A 172 45.22 5.65 3.45
C ARG A 172 45.28 4.14 3.37
N GLU A 173 45.11 3.59 2.18
CA GLU A 173 45.86 2.39 1.81
C GLU A 173 46.63 2.77 0.54
N MET A 174 47.89 3.10 0.80
CA MET A 174 49.00 2.97 -0.13
C MET A 174 49.46 1.51 -0.03
N VAL A 175 49.91 1.00 -1.18
CA VAL A 175 50.50 -0.33 -1.48
C VAL A 175 49.48 -1.38 -1.90
#